data_AF-A0A4Y9P0S6-F1
#
_entry.id   AF-A0A4Y9P0S6-F1
#
_cell.length_a   1.000
_cell.length_b   1.000
_cell.length_c   1.000
_cell.angle_alpha   90.00
_cell.angle_beta   90.00
_cell.angle_gamma   90.00
#
_symmetry.space_group_name_H-M   'P 1'
#
loop_
_entity.id
_entity.type
_entity.pdbx_description
1 polymer ?
#
loop_
_entity_poly.entity_id
_entity_poly.type
_entity_poly.pdbx_seq_one_letter_code
_entity_poly.pdbx_strand_id
1 'polypeptide(L)'
;MADRTPTVVELMAEHTDAFLWNRSPDQQPDDDYVVDPAALGISPELVARLATWNVEWSRRALDLGGPGDRVVEAAAWAREGLRLAHRLQNEFDALGHDIDVRCAHDDDPRPLRERRGP
;
A
#
# COMPACT_ATOMS: atom_id res chain seq x y z
N MET A 1 24.30 -0.48 8.01
CA MET A 1 23.56 -1.62 8.58
C MET A 1 22.77 -2.22 7.44
N ALA A 2 22.64 -3.55 7.37
CA ALA A 2 21.79 -4.14 6.34
C ALA A 2 20.34 -3.83 6.70
N ASP A 3 19.65 -3.05 5.88
CA ASP A 3 18.20 -2.91 5.99
C ASP A 3 17.61 -4.31 5.97
N ARG A 4 16.88 -4.66 7.03
CA ARG A 4 16.11 -5.90 7.02
C ARG A 4 14.95 -5.72 6.06
N THR A 5 14.77 -6.71 5.19
CA THR A 5 13.57 -6.80 4.40
C THR A 5 12.37 -6.91 5.35
N PRO A 6 11.35 -6.03 5.23
CA PRO A 6 10.15 -6.15 6.04
C PRO A 6 9.46 -7.47 5.76
N THR A 7 8.73 -8.00 6.74
CA THR A 7 7.87 -9.19 6.63
C THR A 7 6.40 -8.83 6.44
N VAL A 8 6.00 -7.63 6.87
CA VAL A 8 4.64 -7.11 6.69
C VAL A 8 4.72 -5.66 6.23
N VAL A 9 4.05 -5.35 5.13
CA VAL A 9 3.87 -3.99 4.63
C VAL A 9 2.39 -3.64 4.53
N GLU A 10 2.06 -2.42 4.91
CA GLU A 10 0.72 -1.88 4.86
C GLU A 10 0.66 -0.77 3.80
N LEU A 11 -0.16 -0.98 2.77
CA LEU A 11 -0.54 0.07 1.82
C LEU A 11 -1.57 0.98 2.47
N MET A 12 -1.17 2.22 2.71
CA MET A 12 -2.01 3.24 3.35
C MET A 12 -1.73 4.57 2.68
N ALA A 13 -2.78 5.20 2.16
CA ALA A 13 -2.66 6.58 1.72
C ALA A 13 -2.54 7.54 2.89
N GLU A 14 -1.65 8.52 2.75
CA GLU A 14 -1.37 9.54 3.75
C GLU A 14 -1.12 10.90 3.07
N HIS A 15 -1.13 11.98 3.86
CA HIS A 15 -0.81 13.33 3.40
C HIS A 15 0.70 13.55 3.21
N THR A 16 1.38 12.67 2.49
CA THR A 16 2.81 12.76 2.13
C THR A 16 3.12 11.90 0.88
N ASP A 17 4.38 11.79 0.48
CA ASP A 17 4.82 10.87 -0.58
C ASP A 17 4.91 9.40 -0.11
N ALA A 18 4.68 9.13 1.18
CA ALA A 18 4.70 7.79 1.75
C ALA A 18 3.35 7.08 1.55
N PHE A 19 3.40 5.85 1.05
CA PHE A 19 2.22 5.00 0.88
C PHE A 19 2.46 3.54 1.33
N LEU A 20 3.70 3.12 1.59
CA LEU A 20 4.02 1.80 2.13
C LEU A 20 4.67 1.91 3.50
N TRP A 21 4.06 1.24 4.47
CA TRP A 21 4.49 1.26 5.85
C TRP A 21 5.03 -0.10 6.27
N ASN A 22 6.18 -0.10 6.93
CA ASN A 22 6.68 -1.28 7.61
C ASN A 22 5.83 -1.55 8.85
N ARG A 23 5.17 -2.71 8.87
CA ARG A 23 4.33 -3.18 9.99
C ARG A 23 4.80 -4.52 10.51
N SER A 24 6.08 -4.85 10.28
CA SER A 24 6.68 -6.07 10.79
C SER A 24 6.57 -6.15 12.31
N PRO A 25 6.15 -7.30 12.87
CA PRO A 25 6.01 -7.46 14.31
C PRO A 25 7.34 -7.44 15.06
N ASP A 26 8.45 -7.70 14.35
CA ASP A 26 9.82 -7.77 14.86
C ASP A 26 10.66 -6.51 14.54
N GLN A 27 9.99 -5.43 14.12
CA GLN A 27 10.61 -4.14 13.80
C GLN A 27 11.46 -3.64 14.98
N GLN A 28 12.70 -3.23 14.68
CA GLN A 28 13.62 -2.62 15.62
C GLN A 28 13.50 -1.09 15.59
N PRO A 29 13.95 -0.38 16.65
CA PRO A 29 13.93 1.09 16.68
C PRO A 29 14.67 1.77 15.53
N ASP A 30 15.67 1.09 14.94
CA ASP A 30 16.49 1.59 13.84
C ASP A 30 15.92 1.23 12.45
N ASP A 31 14.83 0.46 12.38
CA ASP A 31 14.23 0.06 11.11
C ASP A 31 13.33 1.17 10.56
N ASP A 32 13.43 1.44 9.26
CA ASP A 32 12.58 2.42 8.60
C ASP A 32 11.10 2.04 8.69
N TYR A 33 10.28 3.02 9.08
CA TYR A 33 8.82 2.90 9.13
C TYR A 33 8.17 3.00 7.75
N VAL A 34 8.86 3.60 6.79
CA VAL A 34 8.41 3.75 5.40
C VAL A 34 9.26 2.84 4.53
N VAL A 35 8.59 2.05 3.69
CA VAL A 35 9.26 1.13 2.78
C VAL A 35 9.40 1.79 1.43
N ASP A 36 10.63 1.85 0.91
CA ASP A 36 10.86 2.21 -0.49
C ASP A 36 10.59 0.98 -1.39
N PRO A 37 9.50 0.97 -2.19
CA PRO A 37 9.22 -0.13 -3.09
C PRO A 37 10.30 -0.31 -4.18
N ALA A 38 10.97 0.77 -4.60
CA ALA A 38 12.02 0.69 -5.61
C ALA A 38 13.27 -0.02 -5.08
N ALA A 39 13.61 0.20 -3.79
CA ALA A 39 14.69 -0.51 -3.11
C ALA A 39 14.43 -2.03 -3.01
N LEU A 40 13.16 -2.45 -2.96
CA LEU A 40 12.75 -3.85 -2.98
C LEU A 40 12.59 -4.44 -4.39
N GLY A 41 12.85 -3.66 -5.44
CA GLY A 41 12.81 -4.11 -6.83
C GLY A 41 11.41 -4.13 -7.47
N ILE A 42 10.42 -3.49 -6.84
CA ILE A 42 9.08 -3.32 -7.42
C ILE A 42 9.19 -2.51 -8.72
N SER A 43 8.35 -2.86 -9.70
CA SER A 43 8.39 -2.23 -11.01
C SER A 43 8.12 -0.71 -10.93
N PRO A 44 8.87 0.12 -11.68
CA PRO A 44 8.64 1.57 -11.69
C PRO A 44 7.20 1.96 -12.11
N GLU A 45 6.56 1.15 -12.95
CA GLU A 45 5.16 1.34 -13.32
C GLU A 45 4.24 1.22 -12.11
N LEU A 46 4.42 0.19 -11.28
CA LEU A 46 3.61 0.01 -10.09
C LEU A 46 3.87 1.10 -9.06
N VAL A 47 5.14 1.48 -8.85
CA VAL A 47 5.52 2.59 -7.96
C VAL A 47 4.82 3.88 -8.38
N ALA A 48 4.84 4.22 -9.68
CA ALA A 48 4.17 5.42 -10.19
C ALA A 48 2.65 5.39 -9.99
N ARG A 49 2.02 4.22 -10.14
CA ARG A 49 0.57 4.05 -9.92
C ARG A 49 0.19 4.19 -8.45
N LEU A 50 0.99 3.62 -7.54
CA LEU A 50 0.82 3.77 -6.09
C LEU A 50 0.96 5.24 -5.68
N ALA A 51 1.99 5.92 -6.16
CA ALA A 51 2.18 7.35 -5.90
C ALA A 51 1.00 8.19 -6.41
N THR A 52 0.51 7.89 -7.64
CA THR A 52 -0.67 8.57 -8.19
C THR A 52 -1.91 8.35 -7.34
N TRP A 53 -2.17 7.10 -6.92
CA TRP A 53 -3.29 6.76 -6.04
C TRP A 53 -3.24 7.49 -4.69
N ASN A 54 -2.04 7.66 -4.12
CA ASN A 54 -1.83 8.41 -2.88
C ASN A 54 -2.00 9.92 -3.04
N VAL A 55 -1.48 10.52 -4.13
CA VAL A 55 -1.70 11.95 -4.45
C VAL A 55 -3.19 12.25 -4.62
N GLU A 56 -3.92 11.32 -5.23
CA GLU A 56 -5.36 11.38 -5.44
C GLU A 56 -6.15 11.40 -4.11
N TRP A 57 -5.63 10.79 -3.03
CA TRP A 57 -6.18 10.95 -1.67
C TRP A 57 -5.97 12.37 -1.14
N SER A 58 -4.75 12.88 -1.25
CA SER A 58 -4.42 14.25 -0.78
C SER A 58 -5.23 15.33 -1.49
N ARG A 59 -5.47 15.17 -2.80
CA ARG A 59 -6.36 16.08 -3.56
C ARG A 59 -7.80 16.04 -3.06
N ARG A 60 -8.34 14.85 -2.78
CA ARG A 60 -9.71 14.67 -2.29
C ARG A 60 -9.92 15.23 -0.90
N ALA A 61 -8.94 15.11 -0.01
CA ALA A 61 -9.02 15.70 1.33
C ALA A 61 -9.09 17.23 1.31
N LEU A 62 -8.59 17.86 0.24
CA LEU A 62 -8.64 19.31 0.04
C LEU A 62 -9.90 19.77 -0.74
N ASP A 63 -10.61 18.85 -1.40
CA ASP A 63 -11.75 19.20 -2.26
C ASP A 63 -13.08 19.22 -1.48
N LEU A 64 -13.81 20.34 -1.59
CA LEU A 64 -15.00 20.66 -0.80
C LEU A 64 -16.33 20.21 -1.49
N GLY A 65 -16.31 19.14 -2.28
CA GLY A 65 -17.49 18.65 -3.03
C GLY A 65 -18.71 18.26 -2.15
N GLY A 66 -19.89 18.08 -2.74
CA GLY A 66 -21.12 17.70 -2.03
C GLY A 66 -21.10 16.25 -1.47
N PRO A 67 -21.94 15.92 -0.47
CA PRO A 67 -21.82 14.66 0.29
C PRO A 67 -22.05 13.37 -0.50
N GLY A 68 -22.83 13.38 -1.59
CA GLY A 68 -23.12 12.18 -2.39
C GLY A 68 -21.96 11.73 -3.28
N ASP A 69 -21.32 12.67 -3.97
CA ASP A 69 -20.20 12.39 -4.88
C ASP A 69 -18.97 11.90 -4.12
N ARG A 70 -18.73 12.42 -2.90
CA ARG A 70 -17.66 11.97 -2.02
C ARG A 70 -17.69 10.47 -1.71
N VAL A 71 -18.88 9.87 -1.51
CA VAL A 71 -19.01 8.46 -1.10
C VAL A 71 -18.70 7.51 -2.27
N VAL A 72 -19.23 7.79 -3.46
CA VAL A 72 -19.00 6.95 -4.65
C VAL A 72 -17.53 7.05 -5.09
N GLU A 73 -16.96 8.24 -5.06
CA GLU A 73 -15.55 8.45 -5.38
C GLU A 73 -14.61 7.81 -4.35
N ALA A 74 -14.93 7.88 -3.05
CA ALA A 74 -14.17 7.19 -2.01
C ALA A 74 -14.19 5.67 -2.21
N ALA A 75 -15.34 5.09 -2.56
CA ALA A 75 -15.44 3.65 -2.84
C ALA A 75 -14.69 3.24 -4.13
N ALA A 76 -14.67 4.09 -5.16
CA ALA A 76 -13.87 3.84 -6.37
C ALA A 76 -12.37 3.89 -6.08
N TRP A 77 -11.95 4.89 -5.30
CA TRP A 77 -10.56 5.08 -4.89
C TRP A 77 -10.07 3.93 -3.98
N ALA A 78 -10.87 3.49 -3.01
CA ALA A 78 -10.53 2.37 -2.12
C ALA A 78 -10.40 1.05 -2.89
N ARG A 79 -11.30 0.80 -3.85
CA ARG A 79 -11.21 -0.37 -4.74
C ARG A 79 -9.95 -0.38 -5.59
N GLU A 80 -9.50 0.78 -6.05
CA GLU A 80 -8.23 0.88 -6.77
C GLU A 80 -7.03 0.61 -5.85
N GLY A 81 -7.06 1.14 -4.62
CA GLY A 81 -6.05 0.82 -3.60
C GLY A 81 -5.92 -0.68 -3.36
N LEU A 82 -7.04 -1.39 -3.21
CA LEU A 82 -7.06 -2.85 -3.05
C LEU A 82 -6.48 -3.58 -4.28
N ARG A 83 -6.81 -3.15 -5.50
CA ARG A 83 -6.22 -3.73 -6.73
C ARG A 83 -4.71 -3.54 -6.79
N LEU A 84 -4.23 -2.34 -6.43
CA LEU A 84 -2.81 -2.02 -6.38
C LEU A 84 -2.10 -2.85 -5.31
N ALA A 85 -2.71 -3.03 -4.14
CA ALA A 85 -2.18 -3.90 -3.08
C ALA A 85 -2.07 -5.36 -3.53
N HIS A 86 -3.06 -5.88 -4.28
CA HIS A 86 -2.96 -7.21 -4.88
C HIS A 86 -1.82 -7.32 -5.90
N ARG A 87 -1.66 -6.30 -6.76
CA ARG A 87 -0.56 -6.25 -7.72
C ARG A 87 0.80 -6.18 -7.02
N LEU A 88 0.89 -5.43 -5.93
CA LEU A 88 2.08 -5.34 -5.08
C LEU A 88 2.44 -6.69 -4.46
N GLN A 89 1.46 -7.40 -3.89
CA GLN A 89 1.67 -8.77 -3.39
C GLN A 89 2.20 -9.69 -4.50
N ASN A 90 1.61 -9.64 -5.71
CA ASN A 90 2.07 -10.45 -6.84
C ASN A 90 3.54 -10.15 -7.21
N GLU A 91 3.94 -8.87 -7.19
CA GLU A 91 5.32 -8.50 -7.52
C GLU A 91 6.30 -8.94 -6.43
N PHE A 92 5.95 -8.81 -5.14
CA PHE A 92 6.77 -9.37 -4.06
C PHE A 92 6.94 -10.88 -4.18
N ASP A 93 5.85 -11.62 -4.41
CA ASP A 93 5.90 -13.08 -4.59
C ASP A 93 6.79 -13.46 -5.79
N ALA A 94 6.66 -12.73 -6.91
CA ALA A 94 7.43 -12.97 -8.13
C ALA A 94 8.94 -12.68 -7.97
N LEU A 95 9.28 -11.72 -7.09
CA LEU A 95 10.66 -11.39 -6.71
C LEU A 95 11.22 -12.34 -5.64
N GLY A 96 10.41 -13.26 -5.11
CA GLY A 96 10.81 -14.20 -4.05
C GLY A 96 10.87 -13.57 -2.66
N HIS A 97 10.22 -12.41 -2.47
CA HIS A 97 10.13 -11.74 -1.18
C HIS A 97 9.02 -12.37 -0.34
N ASP A 98 9.34 -12.77 0.90
CA ASP A 98 8.35 -13.25 1.87
C ASP A 98 7.73 -12.07 2.63
N ILE A 99 6.89 -11.30 1.93
CA ILE A 99 6.27 -10.07 2.44
C ILE A 99 4.76 -10.16 2.37
N ASP A 100 4.11 -9.94 3.50
CA ASP A 100 2.68 -9.78 3.60
C ASP A 100 2.24 -8.36 3.25
N VAL A 101 1.39 -8.21 2.24
CA VAL A 101 0.74 -6.93 1.94
C VAL A 101 -0.63 -6.86 2.60
N ARG A 102 -0.90 -5.76 3.31
CA ARG A 102 -2.22 -5.36 3.82
C ARG A 102 -2.67 -4.06 3.16
N CYS A 103 -3.97 -3.83 3.06
CA CYS A 103 -4.55 -2.57 2.59
C CYS A 103 -5.32 -1.94 3.74
N ALA A 104 -4.86 -0.78 4.24
CA ALA A 104 -5.50 -0.11 5.37
C ALA A 104 -6.91 0.42 5.05
N HIS A 105 -7.19 0.65 3.77
CA HIS A 105 -8.45 1.16 3.25
C HIS A 105 -9.42 0.05 2.81
N ASP A 106 -9.18 -1.16 3.31
CA ASP A 106 -10.00 -2.34 3.12
C ASP A 106 -10.48 -2.87 4.48
N ASP A 107 -11.70 -3.38 4.54
CA ASP A 107 -12.36 -3.78 5.80
C ASP A 107 -11.86 -5.11 6.37
N ASP A 108 -11.06 -5.85 5.60
CA ASP A 108 -10.43 -7.10 6.02
C ASP A 108 -8.97 -6.83 6.40
N PRO A 109 -8.50 -7.24 7.60
CA PRO A 109 -7.12 -7.01 8.04
C PRO A 109 -6.14 -8.12 7.63
N ARG A 110 -6.63 -9.24 7.05
CA ARG A 110 -5.78 -10.39 6.69
C ARG A 110 -4.82 -10.04 5.55
N PRO A 111 -3.61 -10.61 5.50
CA PRO A 111 -2.72 -10.44 4.36
C PRO A 111 -3.37 -10.87 3.04
N LEU A 112 -3.07 -10.15 1.96
CA LEU A 112 -3.69 -10.40 0.65
C LEU A 112 -3.33 -11.76 0.06
N ARG A 113 -2.17 -12.32 0.41
CA ARG A 113 -1.79 -13.69 0.02
C ARG A 113 -2.75 -14.75 0.53
N GLU A 114 -3.31 -14.58 1.72
CA GLU A 114 -4.26 -15.53 2.34
C GLU A 114 -5.66 -15.48 1.74
N ARG A 115 -5.95 -14.45 0.94
CA ARG A 115 -7.28 -14.23 0.34
C ARG A 115 -7.37 -14.69 -1.09
N ARG A 116 -6.25 -15.10 -1.68
CA ARG A 116 -6.26 -15.87 -2.90
C ARG A 116 -6.88 -17.22 -2.53
N GLY A 117 -8.09 -17.48 -3.01
CA GLY A 117 -8.69 -18.81 -2.91
C GLY A 117 -7.75 -19.87 -3.52
N PRO A 118 -7.96 -21.16 -3.18
CA PRO A 118 -7.17 -22.26 -3.72
C PRO A 118 -7.16 -22.29 -5.26
#